data_AF-A0A2J4PUV6-F1
#
_entry.id   AF-A0A2J4PUV6-F1
#
_cell.length_a   1.000
_cell.length_b   1.000
_cell.length_c   1.000
_cell.angle_alpha   90.00
_cell.angle_beta   90.00
_cell.angle_gamma   90.00
#
_symmetry.space_group_name_H-M   'P 1'
#
loop_
_entity.id
_entity.type
_entity.pdbx_description
1 polymer ?
#
loop_
_entity_poly.entity_id
_entity_poly.type
_entity_poly.pdbx_seq_one_letter_code
_entity_poly.pdbx_strand_id
1 'polypeptide(L)'
;MADIEIRQESPTAFYIKVDETDNVAIIVNDRGLKAGTRFPDGLTLVEHIPQGHKVALVDIPVHGEIIRYGEVIGYAVRDIPQGSWIDESLVELPKAPPLHTLPLATKVPAPLPPLEGYTFEGYRNADGSVGTKNLLGISTSVHCVAGVVDYVVKIIERDLLPKYPNVDGVVGLNHLYGCGVAINAPAAVVPIRTIHNLALNPNFGGEVMVIGLGCEKLQPERLLEGTDDVKSIPVDSASIVSLQDEKHVGFKSMVDDILQVAEHHLEKLNQRQRETCPASELVVGMQCGGSDAFSGVTANPAVGYASDLLVRCGATVMFSEVTEVRDAIHLLTSRAINEEVGKRLLEEMAWYDNYLDMGKTDRSANPSPGNKKGGLANVVEKALGSIAKSGKSAIAEVLSPG
;
A
#
# COMPACT_ATOMS: atom_id res chain seq x y z
N MET A 1 4.40 -57.89 -17.94
CA MET A 1 3.83 -57.43 -16.66
C MET A 1 3.81 -55.92 -16.70
N ALA A 2 2.66 -55.35 -16.34
CA ALA A 2 2.25 -54.00 -16.67
C ALA A 2 2.94 -52.95 -15.79
N ASP A 3 3.60 -51.99 -16.42
CA ASP A 3 3.80 -50.65 -15.86
C ASP A 3 2.65 -49.79 -16.37
N ILE A 4 1.56 -49.72 -15.60
CA ILE A 4 0.55 -48.67 -15.76
C ILE A 4 0.84 -47.67 -14.65
N GLU A 5 1.70 -46.70 -14.94
CA GLU A 5 1.62 -45.41 -14.26
C GLU A 5 0.28 -44.79 -14.66
N ILE A 6 -0.74 -44.93 -13.81
CA ILE A 6 -1.92 -44.06 -13.87
C ILE A 6 -1.44 -42.69 -13.40
N ARG A 7 -0.85 -41.91 -14.31
CA ARG A 7 -0.80 -40.46 -14.13
C ARG A 7 -2.25 -40.01 -14.11
N GLN A 8 -2.76 -39.57 -12.96
CA GLN A 8 -4.02 -38.84 -12.92
C GLN A 8 -3.92 -37.72 -13.95
N GLU A 9 -4.82 -37.73 -14.93
CA GLU A 9 -4.95 -36.68 -15.92
C GLU A 9 -5.09 -35.36 -15.14
N SER A 10 -4.22 -34.37 -15.41
CA SER A 10 -4.25 -33.09 -14.70
C SER A 10 -5.69 -32.56 -14.72
N PRO A 11 -6.29 -32.24 -13.56
CA PRO A 11 -7.69 -31.84 -13.54
C PRO A 11 -7.89 -30.66 -14.49
N THR A 12 -8.87 -30.76 -15.37
CA THR A 12 -9.07 -29.76 -16.44
C THR A 12 -10.01 -28.63 -16.02
N ALA A 13 -10.55 -28.67 -14.79
CA ALA A 13 -11.52 -27.70 -14.28
C ALA A 13 -11.29 -27.48 -12.78
N PHE A 14 -11.22 -26.21 -12.40
CA PHE A 14 -10.93 -25.76 -11.04
C PHE A 14 -11.81 -24.56 -10.69
N TYR A 15 -12.22 -24.53 -9.43
CA TYR A 15 -12.68 -23.32 -8.77
C TYR A 15 -11.86 -23.09 -7.50
N ILE A 16 -11.82 -21.86 -6.99
CA ILE A 16 -11.26 -21.54 -5.66
C ILE A 16 -12.39 -21.07 -4.75
N LYS A 17 -12.56 -21.80 -3.63
CA LYS A 17 -13.38 -21.43 -2.48
C LYS A 17 -12.44 -20.90 -1.40
N VAL A 18 -12.72 -19.72 -0.84
CA VAL A 18 -11.75 -19.02 0.04
C VAL A 18 -11.93 -19.43 1.49
N ASP A 19 -13.17 -19.41 1.98
CA ASP A 19 -13.53 -19.83 3.32
C ASP A 19 -14.45 -21.06 3.26
N GLU A 20 -14.42 -21.91 4.29
CA GLU A 20 -15.25 -23.11 4.36
C GLU A 20 -16.75 -22.80 4.37
N THR A 21 -17.14 -21.65 4.91
CA THR A 21 -18.53 -21.18 4.99
C THR A 21 -19.04 -20.53 3.70
N ASP A 22 -18.17 -20.30 2.72
CA ASP A 22 -18.56 -19.67 1.47
C ASP A 22 -19.63 -20.52 0.73
N ASN A 23 -20.58 -19.84 0.09
CA ASN A 23 -21.56 -20.45 -0.78
C ASN A 23 -21.33 -20.12 -2.27
N VAL A 24 -20.21 -19.45 -2.58
CA VAL A 24 -19.73 -19.17 -3.93
C VAL A 24 -18.25 -19.51 -4.07
N ALA A 25 -17.79 -19.74 -5.29
CA ALA A 25 -16.38 -19.91 -5.63
C ALA A 25 -16.03 -19.18 -6.94
N ILE A 26 -14.74 -19.02 -7.23
CA ILE A 26 -14.26 -18.38 -8.46
C ILE A 26 -13.71 -19.40 -9.45
N ILE A 27 -14.11 -19.29 -10.72
CA ILE A 27 -13.54 -20.10 -11.81
C ILE A 27 -12.14 -19.59 -12.18
N VAL A 28 -11.14 -20.47 -12.19
CA VAL A 28 -9.73 -20.10 -12.48
C VAL A 28 -9.25 -20.50 -13.87
N ASN A 29 -9.99 -21.37 -14.57
CA ASN A 29 -9.58 -21.84 -15.89
C ASN A 29 -9.61 -20.72 -16.92
N ASP A 30 -8.55 -20.65 -17.71
CA ASP A 30 -8.40 -19.70 -18.81
C ASP A 30 -9.58 -19.86 -19.80
N ARG A 31 -10.23 -18.75 -20.18
CA ARG A 31 -11.49 -18.69 -20.97
C ARG A 31 -12.75 -19.23 -20.26
N GLY A 32 -12.67 -19.53 -18.97
CA GLY A 32 -13.80 -20.03 -18.19
C GLY A 32 -14.14 -21.50 -18.46
N LEU A 33 -15.29 -21.92 -17.95
CA LEU A 33 -15.77 -23.31 -18.04
C LEU A 33 -17.16 -23.36 -18.65
N LYS A 34 -17.42 -24.38 -19.47
CA LYS A 34 -18.70 -24.57 -20.16
C LYS A 34 -19.73 -25.28 -19.28
N ALA A 35 -21.01 -25.15 -19.65
CA ALA A 35 -22.10 -25.94 -19.08
C ALA A 35 -21.79 -27.46 -19.12
N GLY A 36 -22.22 -28.18 -18.09
CA GLY A 36 -21.99 -29.60 -17.92
C GLY A 36 -20.61 -29.96 -17.35
N THR A 37 -19.73 -28.99 -17.12
CA THR A 37 -18.47 -29.23 -16.39
C THR A 37 -18.77 -29.69 -14.97
N ARG A 38 -18.16 -30.80 -14.52
CA ARG A 38 -18.36 -31.40 -13.20
C ARG A 38 -17.13 -31.28 -12.32
N PHE A 39 -17.35 -31.09 -11.03
CA PHE A 39 -16.31 -31.04 -10.01
C PHE A 39 -16.38 -32.25 -9.06
N PRO A 40 -15.30 -32.55 -8.31
CA PRO A 40 -15.23 -33.74 -7.43
C PRO A 40 -16.28 -33.78 -6.31
N ASP A 41 -16.79 -32.63 -5.89
CA ASP A 41 -17.83 -32.46 -4.88
C ASP A 41 -19.26 -32.71 -5.40
N GLY A 42 -19.41 -33.01 -6.70
CA GLY A 42 -20.69 -33.24 -7.36
C GLY A 42 -21.31 -32.00 -8.01
N LEU A 43 -20.71 -30.81 -7.84
CA LEU A 43 -21.15 -29.58 -8.50
C LEU A 43 -21.07 -29.74 -10.02
N THR A 44 -22.12 -29.32 -10.71
CA THR A 44 -22.17 -29.27 -12.18
C THR A 44 -22.58 -27.89 -12.65
N LEU A 45 -21.81 -27.29 -13.55
CA LEU A 45 -22.17 -25.99 -14.12
C LEU A 45 -23.39 -26.10 -15.02
N VAL A 46 -24.36 -25.20 -14.87
CA VAL A 46 -25.58 -25.18 -15.70
C VAL A 46 -25.43 -24.30 -16.95
N GLU A 47 -24.44 -23.41 -16.95
CA GLU A 47 -24.13 -22.48 -18.04
C GLU A 47 -22.61 -22.29 -18.20
N HIS A 48 -22.19 -21.48 -19.18
CA HIS A 48 -20.79 -21.06 -19.27
C HIS A 48 -20.51 -20.00 -18.21
N ILE A 49 -19.40 -20.15 -17.47
CA ILE A 49 -18.95 -19.19 -16.47
C ILE A 49 -17.55 -18.70 -16.85
N PRO A 50 -17.36 -17.39 -17.10
CA PRO A 50 -16.06 -16.84 -17.42
C PRO A 50 -15.04 -16.99 -16.27
N GLN A 51 -13.76 -16.96 -16.63
CA GLN A 51 -12.68 -16.89 -15.66
C GLN A 51 -12.82 -15.65 -14.75
N GLY A 52 -12.57 -15.80 -13.46
CA GLY A 52 -12.66 -14.72 -12.48
C GLY A 52 -14.08 -14.47 -11.98
N HIS A 53 -15.09 -15.09 -12.59
CA HIS A 53 -16.48 -14.93 -12.19
C HIS A 53 -16.91 -15.99 -11.17
N LYS A 54 -17.99 -15.68 -10.46
CA LYS A 54 -18.53 -16.48 -9.37
C LYS A 54 -19.44 -17.59 -9.87
N VAL A 55 -19.29 -18.77 -9.30
CA VAL A 55 -20.22 -19.90 -9.38
C VAL A 55 -20.94 -20.09 -8.06
N ALA A 56 -22.26 -20.31 -8.09
CA ALA A 56 -23.03 -20.71 -6.92
C ALA A 56 -22.70 -22.16 -6.52
N LEU A 57 -22.25 -22.39 -5.29
CA LEU A 57 -21.92 -23.73 -4.79
C LEU A 57 -23.16 -24.50 -4.28
N VAL A 58 -24.25 -23.78 -4.03
CA VAL A 58 -25.54 -24.31 -3.54
C VAL A 58 -26.67 -23.51 -4.19
N ASP A 59 -27.92 -23.97 -4.04
CA ASP A 59 -29.09 -23.14 -4.36
C ASP A 59 -29.18 -21.98 -3.36
N ILE A 60 -29.21 -20.75 -3.86
CA ILE A 60 -29.36 -19.54 -3.06
C ILE A 60 -30.75 -18.94 -3.35
N PRO A 61 -31.68 -18.92 -2.38
CA PRO A 61 -33.00 -18.35 -2.59
C PRO A 61 -32.93 -16.83 -2.77
N VAL A 62 -33.98 -16.24 -3.35
CA VAL A 62 -34.17 -14.78 -3.36
C VAL A 62 -34.03 -14.20 -1.95
N HIS A 63 -33.30 -13.08 -1.85
CA HIS A 63 -32.86 -12.44 -0.60
C HIS A 63 -31.93 -13.29 0.28
N GLY A 64 -31.51 -14.47 -0.18
CA GLY A 64 -30.50 -15.28 0.49
C GLY A 64 -29.13 -14.61 0.48
N GLU A 65 -28.36 -14.86 1.53
CA GLU A 65 -27.00 -14.33 1.67
C GLU A 65 -26.05 -14.94 0.64
N ILE A 66 -25.23 -14.10 0.03
CA ILE A 66 -24.09 -14.51 -0.79
C ILE A 66 -22.84 -14.31 0.06
N ILE A 67 -22.17 -15.43 0.39
CA ILE A 67 -21.09 -15.49 1.36
C ILE A 67 -19.79 -15.82 0.64
N ARG A 68 -18.81 -14.90 0.77
CA ARG A 68 -17.45 -15.06 0.24
C ARG A 68 -16.46 -14.50 1.27
N TYR A 69 -15.30 -15.15 1.44
CA TYR A 69 -14.34 -14.82 2.52
C TYR A 69 -14.93 -15.00 3.93
N GLY A 70 -15.96 -15.84 4.07
CA GLY A 70 -16.69 -16.05 5.31
C GLY A 70 -17.62 -14.90 5.71
N GLU A 71 -17.85 -13.94 4.81
CA GLU A 71 -18.61 -12.72 5.07
C GLU A 71 -19.69 -12.50 4.01
N VAL A 72 -20.77 -11.83 4.39
CA VAL A 72 -21.87 -11.51 3.48
C VAL A 72 -21.43 -10.40 2.51
N ILE A 73 -21.32 -10.74 1.23
CA ILE A 73 -20.97 -9.78 0.16
C ILE A 73 -22.20 -9.18 -0.53
N GLY A 74 -23.38 -9.71 -0.24
CA GLY A 74 -24.67 -9.21 -0.74
C GLY A 74 -25.78 -10.25 -0.64
N TYR A 75 -26.92 -9.91 -1.22
CA TYR A 75 -28.13 -10.74 -1.20
C TYR A 75 -28.60 -11.03 -2.62
N ALA A 76 -29.13 -12.23 -2.86
CA ALA A 76 -29.60 -12.62 -4.18
C ALA A 76 -30.86 -11.84 -4.58
N VAL A 77 -30.87 -11.20 -5.75
CA VAL A 77 -32.06 -10.45 -6.24
C VAL A 77 -33.20 -11.37 -6.72
N ARG A 78 -32.89 -12.65 -6.95
CA ARG A 78 -33.79 -13.73 -7.36
C ARG A 78 -33.19 -15.06 -6.94
N ASP A 79 -33.92 -16.16 -7.12
CA ASP A 79 -33.36 -17.50 -6.91
C ASP A 79 -32.16 -17.75 -7.87
N ILE A 80 -31.07 -18.25 -7.31
CA ILE A 80 -29.80 -18.58 -7.99
C ILE A 80 -29.57 -20.09 -7.81
N PRO A 81 -29.81 -20.92 -8.84
CA PRO A 81 -29.57 -22.36 -8.76
C PRO A 81 -28.09 -22.69 -8.58
N GLN A 82 -27.79 -23.82 -7.93
CA GLN A 82 -26.45 -24.38 -7.83
C GLN A 82 -25.81 -24.52 -9.23
N GLY A 83 -24.54 -24.12 -9.36
CA GLY A 83 -23.77 -24.21 -10.59
C GLY A 83 -24.04 -23.09 -11.61
N SER A 84 -24.85 -22.09 -11.26
CA SER A 84 -25.11 -20.91 -12.10
C SER A 84 -24.06 -19.82 -11.94
N TRP A 85 -23.97 -18.93 -12.94
CA TRP A 85 -23.11 -17.75 -12.89
C TRP A 85 -23.75 -16.65 -12.05
N ILE A 86 -22.98 -16.08 -11.13
CA ILE A 86 -23.39 -14.92 -10.35
C ILE A 86 -22.66 -13.68 -10.88
N ASP A 87 -23.35 -12.93 -11.74
CA ASP A 87 -22.92 -11.61 -12.20
C ASP A 87 -23.36 -10.49 -11.22
N GLU A 88 -22.82 -9.28 -11.40
CA GLU A 88 -23.06 -8.17 -10.47
C GLU A 88 -24.54 -7.75 -10.38
N SER A 89 -25.33 -7.93 -11.45
CA SER A 89 -26.74 -7.57 -11.47
C SER A 89 -27.61 -8.48 -10.59
N LEU A 90 -27.07 -9.63 -10.18
CA LEU A 90 -27.76 -10.59 -9.32
C LEU A 90 -27.53 -10.37 -7.83
N VAL A 91 -26.70 -9.38 -7.48
CA VAL A 91 -26.23 -9.14 -6.12
C VAL A 91 -26.69 -7.76 -5.65
N GLU A 92 -27.61 -7.75 -4.68
CA GLU A 92 -27.92 -6.54 -3.93
C GLU A 92 -26.85 -6.29 -2.86
N LEU A 93 -26.27 -5.10 -2.86
CA LEU A 93 -25.23 -4.71 -1.90
C LEU A 93 -25.79 -4.60 -0.48
N PRO A 94 -25.08 -5.10 0.55
CA PRO A 94 -25.49 -4.89 1.92
C PRO A 94 -25.31 -3.42 2.29
N LYS A 95 -26.24 -2.88 3.09
CA LYS A 95 -26.09 -1.53 3.65
C LYS A 95 -25.00 -1.55 4.71
N ALA A 96 -23.95 -0.76 4.51
CA ALA A 96 -22.87 -0.65 5.49
C ALA A 96 -23.39 -0.06 6.82
N PRO A 97 -23.00 -0.63 7.97
CA PRO A 97 -23.37 -0.09 9.27
C PRO A 97 -22.65 1.25 9.53
N PRO A 98 -23.21 2.12 10.40
CA PRO A 98 -22.51 3.33 10.84
C PRO A 98 -21.16 3.01 11.51
N LEU A 99 -20.16 3.86 11.32
CA LEU A 99 -18.82 3.64 11.88
C LEU A 99 -18.83 3.48 13.42
N HIS A 100 -19.63 4.28 14.13
CA HIS A 100 -19.72 4.26 15.58
C HIS A 100 -20.35 2.99 16.18
N THR A 101 -20.99 2.15 15.35
CA THR A 101 -21.58 0.88 15.80
C THR A 101 -20.64 -0.31 15.60
N LEU A 102 -19.46 -0.10 15.03
CA LEU A 102 -18.53 -1.18 14.72
C LEU A 102 -17.85 -1.72 15.99
N PRO A 103 -17.67 -3.05 16.10
CA PRO A 103 -16.95 -3.65 17.21
C PRO A 103 -15.47 -3.26 17.16
N LEU A 104 -14.88 -2.98 18.33
CA LEU A 104 -13.48 -2.62 18.50
C LEU A 104 -12.77 -3.66 19.35
N ALA A 105 -11.62 -4.16 18.89
CA ALA A 105 -10.77 -5.09 19.63
C ALA A 105 -11.50 -6.34 20.17
N THR A 106 -12.55 -6.81 19.49
CA THR A 106 -13.37 -7.94 19.93
C THR A 106 -12.80 -9.31 19.55
N LYS A 107 -11.86 -9.34 18.60
CA LYS A 107 -11.25 -10.56 18.06
C LYS A 107 -9.72 -10.39 17.92
N VAL A 108 -9.07 -9.87 18.97
CA VAL A 108 -7.61 -9.70 18.97
C VAL A 108 -6.95 -11.08 18.93
N PRO A 109 -6.16 -11.39 17.88
CA PRO A 109 -5.48 -12.68 17.77
C PRO A 109 -4.38 -12.81 18.83
N ALA A 110 -4.19 -14.01 19.37
CA ALA A 110 -3.02 -14.28 20.21
C ALA A 110 -1.74 -14.16 19.36
N PRO A 111 -0.65 -13.58 19.88
CA PRO A 111 0.62 -13.54 19.18
C PRO A 111 1.09 -14.95 18.80
N LEU A 112 1.54 -15.11 17.56
CA LEU A 112 2.16 -16.35 17.10
C LEU A 112 3.60 -16.47 17.65
N PRO A 113 4.17 -17.69 17.75
CA PRO A 113 5.56 -17.86 18.17
C PRO A 113 6.53 -17.04 17.29
N PRO A 114 7.49 -16.32 17.89
CA PRO A 114 8.41 -15.47 17.15
C PRO A 114 9.31 -16.29 16.20
N LEU A 115 9.83 -15.63 15.18
CA LEU A 115 10.80 -16.17 14.24
C LEU A 115 12.14 -15.46 14.47
N GLU A 116 13.13 -16.21 14.93
CA GLU A 116 14.47 -15.70 15.26
C GLU A 116 15.51 -16.12 14.21
N GLY A 117 16.64 -15.41 14.16
CA GLY A 117 17.79 -15.76 13.32
C GLY A 117 17.69 -15.36 11.85
N TYR A 118 16.56 -14.79 11.41
CA TYR A 118 16.43 -14.23 10.06
C TYR A 118 17.09 -12.87 9.97
N THR A 119 17.91 -12.67 8.94
CA THR A 119 18.71 -11.46 8.72
C THR A 119 18.62 -10.99 7.27
N PHE A 120 19.08 -9.77 7.02
CA PHE A 120 19.31 -9.22 5.68
C PHE A 120 20.53 -8.28 5.69
N GLU A 121 21.14 -8.09 4.52
CA GLU A 121 22.26 -7.16 4.34
C GLU A 121 21.71 -5.74 4.12
N GLY A 122 21.87 -4.86 5.10
CA GLY A 122 21.30 -3.50 5.10
C GLY A 122 22.31 -2.42 5.47
N TYR A 123 21.99 -1.16 5.20
CA TYR A 123 22.82 -0.01 5.55
C TYR A 123 22.37 0.59 6.89
N ARG A 124 23.15 0.37 7.95
CA ARG A 124 22.85 0.95 9.27
C ARG A 124 22.97 2.48 9.24
N ASN A 125 22.02 3.17 9.85
CA ASN A 125 22.00 4.62 10.01
C ASN A 125 22.36 5.01 11.45
N ALA A 126 22.75 6.27 11.64
CA ALA A 126 23.11 6.80 12.96
C ALA A 126 21.93 6.82 13.97
N ASP A 127 20.70 6.90 13.47
CA ASP A 127 19.47 6.86 14.28
C ASP A 127 19.03 5.44 14.65
N GLY A 128 19.77 4.42 14.22
CA GLY A 128 19.51 3.00 14.45
C GLY A 128 18.74 2.30 13.32
N SER A 129 18.05 3.05 12.45
CA SER A 129 17.29 2.50 11.33
C SER A 129 18.20 1.82 10.29
N VAL A 130 17.62 0.98 9.44
CA VAL A 130 18.36 0.24 8.41
C VAL A 130 17.78 0.48 7.03
N GLY A 131 18.59 1.06 6.15
CA GLY A 131 18.27 1.22 4.73
C GLY A 131 18.44 -0.09 3.95
N THR A 132 17.52 -0.37 3.03
CA THR A 132 17.65 -1.46 2.06
C THR A 132 18.39 -1.02 0.79
N LYS A 133 18.45 0.30 0.56
CA LYS A 133 19.21 0.98 -0.50
C LYS A 133 20.04 2.12 0.09
N ASN A 134 21.02 2.57 -0.65
CA ASN A 134 21.89 3.70 -0.35
C ASN A 134 21.67 4.80 -1.40
N LEU A 135 20.74 5.72 -1.13
CA LEU A 135 20.29 6.72 -2.08
C LEU A 135 20.68 8.13 -1.62
N LEU A 136 20.96 9.00 -2.59
CA LEU A 136 20.97 10.45 -2.35
C LEU A 136 19.55 10.99 -2.45
N GLY A 137 19.03 11.57 -1.37
CA GLY A 137 17.74 12.27 -1.36
C GLY A 137 17.93 13.77 -1.60
N ILE A 138 17.21 14.33 -2.57
CA ILE A 138 17.17 15.78 -2.83
C ILE A 138 15.76 16.28 -2.55
N SER A 139 15.56 16.89 -1.38
CA SER A 139 14.30 17.49 -0.98
C SER A 139 14.16 18.92 -1.50
N THR A 140 12.91 19.37 -1.69
CA THR A 140 12.60 20.73 -2.10
C THR A 140 11.73 21.42 -1.08
N SER A 141 11.98 22.69 -0.79
CA SER A 141 11.10 23.51 0.07
C SER A 141 9.89 24.09 -0.68
N VAL A 142 9.93 24.09 -2.01
CA VAL A 142 8.95 24.78 -2.86
C VAL A 142 8.84 24.17 -4.26
N HIS A 143 7.62 24.16 -4.82
CA HIS A 143 7.36 23.69 -6.18
C HIS A 143 8.16 24.43 -7.27
N CYS A 144 8.51 25.70 -7.07
CA CYS A 144 9.21 26.52 -8.07
C CYS A 144 10.57 25.93 -8.50
N VAL A 145 11.21 25.12 -7.65
CA VAL A 145 12.51 24.50 -7.97
C VAL A 145 12.37 23.13 -8.63
N ALA A 146 11.17 22.56 -8.75
CA ALA A 146 10.97 21.18 -9.22
C ALA A 146 11.61 20.91 -10.59
N GLY A 147 11.47 21.84 -11.54
CA GLY A 147 12.11 21.72 -12.86
C GLY A 147 13.65 21.78 -12.81
N VAL A 148 14.21 22.53 -11.85
CA VAL A 148 15.66 22.59 -11.63
C VAL A 148 16.15 21.27 -11.02
N VAL A 149 15.42 20.73 -10.05
CA VAL A 149 15.75 19.44 -9.43
C VAL A 149 15.71 18.32 -10.47
N ASP A 150 14.65 18.22 -11.27
CA ASP A 150 14.56 17.22 -12.34
C ASP A 150 15.70 17.33 -13.36
N TYR A 151 16.13 18.55 -13.66
CA TYR A 151 17.25 18.80 -14.55
C TYR A 151 18.58 18.35 -13.93
N VAL A 152 18.82 18.69 -12.67
CA VAL A 152 20.08 18.36 -11.98
C VAL A 152 20.17 16.87 -11.63
N VAL A 153 19.08 16.22 -11.24
CA VAL A 153 19.04 14.76 -11.02
C VAL A 153 19.55 14.01 -12.25
N LYS A 154 19.12 14.39 -13.45
CA LYS A 154 19.60 13.79 -14.71
C LYS A 154 21.09 14.01 -14.96
N ILE A 155 21.64 15.15 -14.52
CA ILE A 155 23.08 15.42 -14.62
C ILE A 155 23.83 14.56 -13.60
N ILE A 156 23.35 14.47 -12.36
CA ILE A 156 23.94 13.64 -11.31
C ILE A 156 24.00 12.18 -11.77
N GLU A 157 22.89 11.62 -12.26
CA GLU A 157 22.82 10.24 -12.75
C GLU A 157 23.80 9.95 -13.88
N ARG A 158 23.99 10.91 -14.80
CA ARG A 158 24.86 10.76 -15.97
C ARG A 158 26.34 10.97 -15.65
N ASP A 159 26.67 12.01 -14.89
CA ASP A 159 28.03 12.55 -14.80
C ASP A 159 28.70 12.27 -13.45
N LEU A 160 27.94 12.16 -12.35
CA LEU A 160 28.48 11.96 -11.00
C LEU A 160 28.31 10.53 -10.52
N LEU A 161 27.10 9.98 -10.58
CA LEU A 161 26.76 8.65 -10.06
C LEU A 161 27.69 7.52 -10.56
N PRO A 162 28.16 7.50 -11.83
CA PRO A 162 29.12 6.48 -12.27
C PRO A 162 30.46 6.48 -11.55
N LYS A 163 30.83 7.58 -10.87
CA LYS A 163 32.05 7.67 -10.04
C LYS A 163 31.86 7.04 -8.65
N TYR A 164 30.62 6.80 -8.23
CA TYR A 164 30.23 6.39 -6.86
C TYR A 164 29.46 5.06 -6.88
N PRO A 165 30.14 3.92 -7.17
CA PRO A 165 29.49 2.63 -7.42
C PRO A 165 28.76 2.03 -6.21
N ASN A 166 28.99 2.54 -5.00
CA ASN A 166 28.30 2.09 -3.79
C ASN A 166 27.00 2.88 -3.51
N VAL A 167 26.66 3.86 -4.35
CA VAL A 167 25.41 4.61 -4.29
C VAL A 167 24.42 4.03 -5.31
N ASP A 168 23.25 3.59 -4.83
CA ASP A 168 22.24 2.91 -5.65
C ASP A 168 21.50 3.87 -6.60
N GLY A 169 21.50 5.17 -6.32
CA GLY A 169 20.81 6.18 -7.12
C GLY A 169 20.60 7.51 -6.42
N VAL A 170 19.90 8.41 -7.11
CA VAL A 170 19.50 9.74 -6.63
C VAL A 170 18.00 9.92 -6.82
N VAL A 171 17.32 10.57 -5.87
CA VAL A 171 15.87 10.79 -5.90
C VAL A 171 15.55 12.24 -5.58
N GLY A 172 14.86 12.93 -6.49
CA GLY A 172 14.26 14.23 -6.24
C GLY A 172 12.87 14.10 -5.60
N LEU A 173 12.69 14.71 -4.42
CA LEU A 173 11.42 14.73 -3.68
C LEU A 173 10.65 16.01 -4.00
N ASN A 174 10.18 16.11 -5.24
CA ASN A 174 9.39 17.25 -5.69
C ASN A 174 7.97 17.22 -5.10
N HIS A 175 7.40 18.40 -4.86
CA HIS A 175 6.01 18.54 -4.44
C HIS A 175 5.29 19.69 -5.15
N LEU A 176 3.96 19.66 -5.13
CA LEU A 176 3.11 20.70 -5.73
C LEU A 176 2.90 21.92 -4.83
N TYR A 177 3.37 21.87 -3.59
CA TYR A 177 3.23 22.98 -2.64
C TYR A 177 4.08 24.18 -3.07
N GLY A 178 3.46 25.33 -3.35
CA GLY A 178 4.14 26.55 -3.82
C GLY A 178 4.13 27.70 -2.80
N CYS A 179 4.91 28.77 -3.05
CA CYS A 179 5.00 29.94 -2.17
C CYS A 179 3.66 30.61 -1.85
N GLY A 180 2.68 30.48 -2.75
CA GLY A 180 1.34 31.05 -2.60
C GLY A 180 0.42 30.30 -1.66
N VAL A 181 0.79 29.09 -1.22
CA VAL A 181 -0.07 28.28 -0.37
C VAL A 181 0.02 28.78 1.08
N ALA A 182 -1.14 28.84 1.74
CA ALA A 182 -1.25 29.24 3.13
C ALA A 182 -0.66 28.14 4.03
N ILE A 183 0.63 28.24 4.36
CA ILE A 183 1.39 27.28 5.20
C ILE A 183 0.81 27.06 6.60
N ASN A 184 -0.03 27.99 7.06
CA ASN A 184 -0.72 27.90 8.33
C ASN A 184 -2.20 27.51 8.15
N ALA A 185 -2.63 27.12 6.94
CA ALA A 185 -3.97 26.59 6.72
C ALA A 185 -4.10 25.21 7.40
N PRO A 186 -5.26 24.90 8.01
CA PRO A 186 -5.43 23.64 8.74
C PRO A 186 -5.10 22.37 7.94
N ALA A 187 -5.35 22.36 6.62
CA ALA A 187 -5.09 21.21 5.76
C ALA A 187 -3.66 21.14 5.19
N ALA A 188 -2.82 22.16 5.41
CA ALA A 188 -1.45 22.19 4.88
C ALA A 188 -0.49 21.22 5.60
N VAL A 189 -0.90 20.67 6.75
CA VAL A 189 -0.08 19.76 7.56
C VAL A 189 0.30 18.48 6.83
N VAL A 190 -0.61 17.90 6.03
CA VAL A 190 -0.39 16.61 5.34
C VAL A 190 0.80 16.69 4.37
N PRO A 191 0.85 17.59 3.38
CA PRO A 191 1.99 17.66 2.46
C PRO A 191 3.29 18.05 3.17
N ILE A 192 3.24 18.93 4.19
CA ILE A 192 4.44 19.34 4.94
C ILE A 192 5.02 18.13 5.70
N ARG A 193 4.18 17.42 6.48
CA ARG A 193 4.58 16.22 7.22
C ARG A 193 5.08 15.11 6.28
N THR A 194 4.41 14.91 5.15
CA THR A 194 4.82 13.90 4.15
C THR A 194 6.23 14.17 3.63
N ILE A 195 6.53 15.40 3.22
CA ILE A 195 7.85 15.73 2.65
C ILE A 195 8.94 15.66 3.71
N HIS A 196 8.65 16.12 4.94
CA HIS A 196 9.54 15.97 6.06
C HIS A 196 9.86 14.49 6.34
N ASN A 197 8.84 13.65 6.52
CA ASN A 197 9.03 12.24 6.87
C ASN A 197 9.64 11.41 5.73
N LEU A 198 9.44 11.81 4.47
CA LEU A 198 10.16 11.21 3.35
C LEU A 198 11.67 11.45 3.46
N ALA A 199 12.12 12.62 3.90
CA ALA A 199 13.55 12.88 4.13
C ALA A 199 14.14 12.02 5.27
N LEU A 200 13.30 11.53 6.19
CA LEU A 200 13.68 10.58 7.25
C LEU A 200 13.69 9.11 6.78
N ASN A 201 13.43 8.82 5.50
CA ASN A 201 13.45 7.43 5.02
C ASN A 201 14.84 6.79 5.20
N PRO A 202 14.94 5.58 5.78
CA PRO A 202 16.24 4.94 6.04
C PRO A 202 17.13 4.75 4.82
N ASN A 203 16.55 4.67 3.61
CA ASN A 203 17.31 4.54 2.37
C ASN A 203 18.12 5.79 2.00
N PHE A 204 17.81 6.96 2.58
CA PHE A 204 18.60 8.18 2.39
C PHE A 204 19.80 8.30 3.32
N GLY A 205 19.96 7.38 4.28
CA GLY A 205 21.15 7.33 5.12
C GLY A 205 21.35 8.47 6.09
N GLY A 206 20.34 9.34 6.27
CA GLY A 206 20.52 10.63 6.95
C GLY A 206 21.28 11.67 6.11
N GLU A 207 21.52 11.41 4.83
CA GLU A 207 22.23 12.29 3.88
C GLU A 207 21.24 12.87 2.88
N VAL A 208 20.40 13.79 3.34
CA VAL A 208 19.47 14.54 2.49
C VAL A 208 20.04 15.91 2.20
N MET A 209 19.94 16.33 0.94
CA MET A 209 20.21 17.69 0.50
C MET A 209 18.88 18.43 0.28
N VAL A 210 18.81 19.71 0.62
CA VAL A 210 17.60 20.53 0.43
C VAL A 210 17.88 21.64 -0.57
N ILE A 211 17.04 21.75 -1.60
CA ILE A 211 17.08 22.85 -2.56
C ILE A 211 15.88 23.77 -2.32
N GLY A 212 16.17 25.04 -2.03
CA GLY A 212 15.19 26.11 -1.90
C GLY A 212 15.35 27.16 -2.99
N LEU A 213 14.27 27.91 -3.27
CA LEU A 213 14.37 29.03 -4.21
C LEU A 213 15.00 30.24 -3.53
N GLY A 214 14.67 30.49 -2.25
CA GLY A 214 15.13 31.61 -1.44
C GLY A 214 14.04 32.66 -1.12
N CYS A 215 12.87 32.57 -1.75
CA CYS A 215 11.75 33.52 -1.53
C CYS A 215 10.45 32.85 -1.04
N GLU A 216 10.48 31.54 -0.79
CA GLU A 216 9.35 30.76 -0.35
C GLU A 216 8.91 31.08 1.08
N LYS A 217 7.66 30.75 1.42
CA LYS A 217 7.16 30.92 2.79
C LYS A 217 7.52 29.73 3.68
N LEU A 218 7.57 28.53 3.10
CA LEU A 218 8.07 27.33 3.77
C LEU A 218 9.58 27.28 3.55
N GLN A 219 10.33 27.95 4.42
CA GLN A 219 11.80 27.96 4.32
C GLN A 219 12.36 26.56 4.60
N PRO A 220 13.48 26.16 3.95
CA PRO A 220 14.15 24.87 4.18
C PRO A 220 14.34 24.54 5.66
N GLU A 221 14.74 25.51 6.48
CA GLU A 221 14.98 25.34 7.91
C GLU A 221 13.70 24.92 8.64
N ARG A 222 12.55 25.50 8.28
CA ARG A 222 11.25 25.12 8.84
C ARG A 222 10.82 23.72 8.42
N LEU A 223 11.22 23.27 7.23
CA LEU A 223 11.02 21.87 6.83
C LEU A 223 11.86 20.92 7.71
N LEU A 224 12.99 21.38 8.26
CA LEU A 224 13.94 20.55 9.01
C LEU A 224 13.73 20.60 10.54
N GLU A 225 13.15 21.67 11.08
CA GLU A 225 12.92 21.85 12.53
C GLU A 225 11.98 20.80 13.15
N GLY A 226 11.10 20.17 12.37
CA GLY A 226 10.09 19.23 12.86
C GLY A 226 8.91 19.90 13.59
N THR A 227 8.07 19.09 14.24
CA THR A 227 6.92 19.50 15.07
C THR A 227 6.87 18.64 16.33
N ASP A 228 5.94 18.87 17.25
CA ASP A 228 5.82 18.06 18.48
C ASP A 228 5.65 16.54 18.17
N ASP A 229 5.04 16.21 17.03
CA ASP A 229 4.82 14.85 16.53
C ASP A 229 5.85 14.38 15.48
N VAL A 230 6.79 15.24 15.06
CA VAL A 230 7.73 14.97 13.98
C VAL A 230 9.14 15.36 14.39
N LYS A 231 10.07 14.40 14.41
CA LYS A 231 11.46 14.61 14.84
C LYS A 231 12.16 15.64 13.94
N SER A 232 12.99 16.51 14.52
CA SER A 232 13.84 17.38 13.72
C SER A 232 14.87 16.59 12.92
N ILE A 233 15.21 17.09 11.73
CA ILE A 233 16.26 16.53 10.87
C ILE A 233 17.49 17.43 11.02
N PRO A 234 18.58 16.95 11.64
CA PRO A 234 19.82 17.72 11.72
C PRO A 234 20.47 17.72 10.35
N VAL A 235 20.40 18.85 9.65
CA VAL A 235 21.05 19.06 8.35
C VAL A 235 22.05 20.21 8.48
N ASP A 236 23.27 20.00 7.97
CA ASP A 236 24.28 21.06 7.88
C ASP A 236 23.77 22.15 6.94
N SER A 237 24.02 23.42 7.25
CA SER A 237 23.70 24.52 6.33
C SER A 237 24.41 24.35 4.98
N ALA A 238 25.54 23.64 4.94
CA ALA A 238 26.22 23.25 3.70
C ALA A 238 25.41 22.32 2.79
N SER A 239 24.40 21.63 3.32
CA SER A 239 23.49 20.75 2.58
C SER A 239 22.22 21.45 2.09
N ILE A 240 22.09 22.76 2.34
CA ILE A 240 20.98 23.59 1.87
C ILE A 240 21.49 24.52 0.77
N VAL A 241 20.88 24.43 -0.42
CA VAL A 241 21.19 25.30 -1.56
C VAL A 241 20.01 26.22 -1.86
N SER A 242 20.24 27.54 -1.77
CA SER A 242 19.25 28.57 -2.08
C SER A 242 19.53 29.17 -3.47
N LEU A 243 18.66 28.91 -4.44
CA LEU A 243 18.92 29.29 -5.83
C LEU A 243 18.98 30.81 -6.07
N GLN A 244 18.29 31.63 -5.27
CA GLN A 244 18.30 33.10 -5.36
C GLN A 244 19.31 33.76 -4.41
N ASP A 245 20.26 33.00 -3.85
CA ASP A 245 21.39 33.59 -3.13
C ASP A 245 22.20 34.53 -4.05
N GLU A 246 22.61 35.68 -3.52
CA GLU A 246 23.38 36.71 -4.25
C GLU A 246 24.72 36.19 -4.80
N LYS A 247 25.24 35.09 -4.25
CA LYS A 247 26.45 34.42 -4.77
C LYS A 247 26.25 33.85 -6.18
N HIS A 248 25.01 33.60 -6.61
CA HIS A 248 24.72 32.95 -7.88
C HIS A 248 24.63 33.94 -9.04
N VAL A 249 25.42 33.68 -10.09
CA VAL A 249 25.36 34.45 -11.34
C VAL A 249 24.83 33.56 -12.46
N GLY A 250 23.51 33.65 -12.68
CA GLY A 250 22.80 32.92 -13.72
C GLY A 250 22.56 31.43 -13.41
N PHE A 251 21.76 30.77 -14.25
CA PHE A 251 21.31 29.40 -14.03
C PHE A 251 22.47 28.38 -13.90
N LYS A 252 23.54 28.55 -14.68
CA LYS A 252 24.68 27.64 -14.62
C LYS A 252 25.37 27.67 -13.25
N SER A 253 25.54 28.86 -12.66
CA SER A 253 26.14 28.99 -11.32
C SER A 253 25.31 28.29 -10.24
N MET A 254 23.98 28.32 -10.35
CA MET A 254 23.08 27.60 -9.44
C MET A 254 23.24 26.08 -9.60
N VAL A 255 23.27 25.58 -10.83
CA VAL A 255 23.45 24.15 -11.13
C VAL A 255 24.82 23.66 -10.64
N ASP A 256 25.89 24.42 -10.89
CA ASP A 256 27.25 24.04 -10.49
C ASP A 256 27.36 23.93 -8.95
N ASP A 257 26.70 24.82 -8.18
CA ASP A 257 26.65 24.72 -6.71
C ASP A 257 25.89 23.48 -6.23
N ILE A 258 24.71 23.21 -6.82
CA ILE A 258 23.96 21.98 -6.50
C ILE A 258 24.81 20.73 -6.77
N LEU A 259 25.51 20.69 -7.90
CA LEU A 259 26.35 19.55 -8.26
C LEU A 259 27.55 19.38 -7.31
N GLN A 260 28.13 20.49 -6.84
CA GLN A 260 29.21 20.44 -5.86
C GLN A 260 28.75 19.87 -4.51
N VAL A 261 27.59 20.32 -4.02
CA VAL A 261 26.99 19.79 -2.78
C VAL A 261 26.58 18.32 -2.95
N ALA A 262 25.97 17.97 -4.10
CA ALA A 262 25.62 16.59 -4.40
C ALA A 262 26.86 15.69 -4.45
N GLU A 263 27.97 16.12 -5.05
CA GLU A 263 29.22 15.35 -5.10
C GLU A 263 29.76 15.07 -3.69
N HIS A 264 29.69 16.03 -2.77
CA HIS A 264 30.08 15.82 -1.37
C HIS A 264 29.23 14.76 -0.66
N HIS A 265 27.91 14.76 -0.84
CA HIS A 265 27.05 13.72 -0.28
C HIS A 265 27.32 12.35 -0.91
N LEU A 266 27.56 12.29 -2.22
CA LEU A 266 27.89 11.05 -2.92
C LEU A 266 29.21 10.46 -2.43
N GLU A 267 30.23 11.27 -2.16
CA GLU A 267 31.49 10.81 -1.56
C GLU A 267 31.26 10.10 -0.22
N LYS A 268 30.42 10.68 0.65
CA LYS A 268 30.06 10.09 1.95
C LYS A 268 29.26 8.81 1.80
N LEU A 269 28.20 8.84 0.98
CA LEU A 269 27.36 7.67 0.72
C LEU A 269 28.17 6.53 0.11
N ASN A 270 29.17 6.82 -0.72
CA ASN A 270 30.00 5.81 -1.36
C ASN A 270 30.92 5.05 -0.39
N GLN A 271 31.17 5.56 0.81
CA GLN A 271 31.94 4.84 1.84
C GLN A 271 31.11 3.81 2.61
N ARG A 272 29.79 3.82 2.45
CA ARG A 272 28.89 2.95 3.20
C ARG A 272 28.93 1.52 2.67
N GLN A 273 28.84 0.56 3.57
CA GLN A 273 28.76 -0.86 3.26
C GLN A 273 27.53 -1.47 3.94
N ARG A 274 27.04 -2.57 3.38
CA ARG A 274 25.98 -3.34 4.04
C ARG A 274 26.55 -4.09 5.24
N GLU A 275 25.72 -4.25 6.24
CA GLU A 275 25.96 -5.05 7.43
C GLU A 275 24.82 -6.04 7.60
N THR A 276 25.12 -7.22 8.16
CA THR A 276 24.10 -8.19 8.52
C THR A 276 23.22 -7.62 9.64
N CYS A 277 21.96 -7.34 9.32
CA CYS A 277 20.95 -6.77 10.21
C CYS A 277 19.84 -7.80 10.49
N PRO A 278 19.24 -7.81 11.69
CA PRO A 278 18.10 -8.68 11.95
C PRO A 278 16.89 -8.26 11.09
N ALA A 279 16.07 -9.23 10.67
CA ALA A 279 14.88 -8.97 9.87
C ALA A 279 13.86 -8.06 10.58
N SER A 280 13.95 -7.91 11.91
CA SER A 280 13.15 -6.98 12.72
C SER A 280 13.33 -5.51 12.32
N GLU A 281 14.42 -5.15 11.63
CA GLU A 281 14.65 -3.77 11.17
C GLU A 281 13.93 -3.45 9.85
N LEU A 282 13.28 -4.43 9.22
CA LEU A 282 12.54 -4.21 7.99
C LEU A 282 11.23 -3.45 8.27
N VAL A 283 10.93 -2.51 7.37
CA VAL A 283 9.63 -1.83 7.28
C VAL A 283 9.07 -2.10 5.89
N VAL A 284 8.01 -2.90 5.81
CA VAL A 284 7.44 -3.38 4.54
C VAL A 284 6.06 -2.79 4.32
N GLY A 285 5.90 -1.96 3.29
CA GLY A 285 4.62 -1.41 2.85
C GLY A 285 3.97 -2.27 1.77
N MET A 286 2.65 -2.44 1.84
CA MET A 286 1.86 -3.27 0.92
C MET A 286 0.69 -2.48 0.35
N GLN A 287 0.58 -2.44 -0.99
CA GLN A 287 -0.52 -1.82 -1.71
C GLN A 287 -1.02 -2.71 -2.85
N CYS A 288 -2.23 -2.46 -3.33
CA CYS A 288 -2.78 -3.03 -4.54
C CYS A 288 -2.43 -2.15 -5.76
N GLY A 289 -2.37 -2.77 -6.93
CA GLY A 289 -2.26 -2.08 -8.21
C GLY A 289 -3.57 -2.17 -8.99
N GLY A 290 -3.56 -2.86 -10.13
CA GLY A 290 -4.78 -3.21 -10.85
C GLY A 290 -5.46 -4.43 -10.23
N SER A 291 -6.36 -4.21 -9.27
CA SER A 291 -7.10 -5.31 -8.62
C SER A 291 -7.92 -6.13 -9.63
N ASP A 292 -7.99 -7.44 -9.44
CA ASP A 292 -8.82 -8.36 -10.22
C ASP A 292 -9.50 -9.40 -9.30
N ALA A 293 -10.31 -10.28 -9.86
CA ALA A 293 -10.98 -11.32 -9.07
C ALA A 293 -10.03 -12.34 -8.43
N PHE A 294 -8.78 -12.43 -8.91
CA PHE A 294 -7.75 -13.34 -8.41
C PHE A 294 -6.91 -12.74 -7.30
N SER A 295 -6.82 -11.42 -7.23
CA SER A 295 -6.00 -10.68 -6.28
C SER A 295 -6.28 -11.13 -4.85
N GLY A 296 -7.56 -11.17 -4.47
CA GLY A 296 -8.00 -11.59 -3.14
C GLY A 296 -7.90 -13.10 -2.85
N VAL A 297 -7.67 -13.96 -3.86
CA VAL A 297 -7.59 -15.43 -3.66
C VAL A 297 -6.21 -16.01 -3.95
N THR A 298 -5.25 -15.19 -4.37
CA THR A 298 -3.88 -15.60 -4.68
C THR A 298 -2.84 -14.66 -4.05
N ALA A 299 -2.53 -13.52 -4.68
CA ALA A 299 -1.47 -12.61 -4.26
C ALA A 299 -1.72 -12.02 -2.87
N ASN A 300 -2.91 -11.48 -2.62
CA ASN A 300 -3.22 -10.82 -1.35
C ASN A 300 -3.13 -11.79 -0.15
N PRO A 301 -3.70 -13.01 -0.17
CA PRO A 301 -3.52 -13.94 0.94
C PRO A 301 -2.08 -14.43 1.10
N ALA A 302 -1.32 -14.59 0.01
CA ALA A 302 0.11 -14.91 0.09
C ALA A 302 0.91 -13.77 0.75
N VAL A 303 0.62 -12.53 0.38
CA VAL A 303 1.18 -11.32 0.99
C VAL A 303 0.77 -11.21 2.47
N GLY A 304 -0.48 -11.53 2.81
CA GLY A 304 -0.94 -11.56 4.20
C GLY A 304 -0.21 -12.61 5.04
N TYR A 305 0.07 -13.78 4.48
CA TYR A 305 0.90 -14.78 5.15
C TYR A 305 2.34 -14.28 5.37
N ALA A 306 2.93 -13.64 4.35
CA ALA A 306 4.26 -13.02 4.49
C ALA A 306 4.28 -11.87 5.51
N SER A 307 3.21 -11.09 5.61
CA SER A 307 3.01 -10.06 6.64
C SER A 307 3.10 -10.67 8.04
N ASP A 308 2.38 -11.77 8.28
CA ASP A 308 2.41 -12.44 9.60
C ASP A 308 3.80 -13.02 9.91
N LEU A 309 4.55 -13.50 8.91
CA LEU A 309 5.95 -13.93 9.11
C LEU A 309 6.86 -12.76 9.51
N LEU A 310 6.72 -11.61 8.84
CA LEU A 310 7.49 -10.40 9.16
C LEU A 310 7.18 -9.87 10.55
N VAL A 311 5.89 -9.82 10.93
CA VAL A 311 5.47 -9.45 12.30
C VAL A 311 6.08 -10.41 13.33
N ARG A 312 6.14 -11.72 13.05
CA ARG A 312 6.79 -12.71 13.92
C ARG A 312 8.31 -12.53 14.02
N CYS A 313 8.95 -11.95 13.01
CA CYS A 313 10.36 -11.55 13.07
C CYS A 313 10.58 -10.24 13.86
N GLY A 314 9.52 -9.57 14.31
CA GLY A 314 9.60 -8.26 14.96
C GLY A 314 9.74 -7.08 13.98
N ALA A 315 9.48 -7.31 12.69
CA ALA A 315 9.51 -6.27 11.66
C ALA A 315 8.20 -5.45 11.67
N THR A 316 8.25 -4.28 11.03
CA THR A 316 7.05 -3.44 10.84
C THR A 316 6.44 -3.70 9.48
N VAL A 317 5.14 -3.98 9.45
CA VAL A 317 4.39 -4.15 8.21
C VAL A 317 3.26 -3.13 8.13
N MET A 318 3.10 -2.50 6.97
CA MET A 318 2.10 -1.47 6.72
C MET A 318 1.20 -1.88 5.55
N PHE A 319 -0.09 -1.67 5.71
CA PHE A 319 -1.06 -1.67 4.61
C PHE A 319 -1.84 -0.35 4.67
N SER A 320 -2.19 0.19 3.50
CA SER A 320 -2.81 1.52 3.39
C SER A 320 -4.12 1.44 2.58
N GLU A 321 -4.34 2.39 1.65
CA GLU A 321 -5.44 2.39 0.68
C GLU A 321 -6.83 2.42 1.35
N VAL A 322 -7.15 3.51 2.06
CA VAL A 322 -8.44 3.70 2.74
C VAL A 322 -9.62 3.34 1.84
N THR A 323 -9.63 3.82 0.60
CA THR A 323 -10.66 3.51 -0.41
C THR A 323 -10.83 2.01 -0.65
N GLU A 324 -9.75 1.24 -0.60
CA GLU A 324 -9.76 -0.21 -0.86
C GLU A 324 -10.19 -1.04 0.34
N VAL A 325 -10.07 -0.53 1.56
CA VAL A 325 -10.41 -1.28 2.78
C VAL A 325 -11.68 -0.80 3.46
N ARG A 326 -12.21 0.37 3.06
CA ARG A 326 -13.32 1.08 3.71
C ARG A 326 -14.56 0.22 3.94
N ASP A 327 -14.85 -0.70 3.02
CA ASP A 327 -16.08 -1.51 3.06
C ASP A 327 -15.92 -2.81 3.85
N ALA A 328 -14.69 -3.17 4.20
CA ALA A 328 -14.35 -4.30 5.07
C ALA A 328 -13.83 -3.83 6.46
N ILE A 329 -14.02 -2.55 6.79
CA ILE A 329 -13.48 -1.92 8.01
C ILE A 329 -13.90 -2.64 9.31
N HIS A 330 -15.11 -3.20 9.35
CA HIS A 330 -15.66 -3.91 10.50
C HIS A 330 -14.82 -5.15 10.91
N LEU A 331 -14.06 -5.71 9.97
CA LEU A 331 -13.15 -6.83 10.19
C LEU A 331 -11.79 -6.36 10.72
N LEU A 332 -11.36 -5.16 10.32
CA LEU A 332 -10.11 -4.56 10.78
C LEU A 332 -10.24 -4.03 12.21
N THR A 333 -11.33 -3.32 12.53
CA THR A 333 -11.55 -2.76 13.87
C THR A 333 -11.61 -3.83 14.96
N SER A 334 -12.14 -5.02 14.62
CA SER A 334 -12.17 -6.18 15.51
C SER A 334 -10.78 -6.71 15.86
N ARG A 335 -9.78 -6.47 15.00
CA ARG A 335 -8.37 -6.92 15.13
C ARG A 335 -7.44 -5.86 15.73
N ALA A 336 -7.93 -4.67 16.02
CA ALA A 336 -7.15 -3.64 16.72
C ALA A 336 -6.70 -4.16 18.09
N ILE A 337 -5.46 -3.88 18.50
CA ILE A 337 -4.89 -4.40 19.74
C ILE A 337 -5.63 -3.90 21.00
N ASN A 338 -6.31 -2.75 20.89
CA ASN A 338 -7.17 -2.17 21.92
C ASN A 338 -8.21 -1.21 21.29
N GLU A 339 -9.12 -0.68 22.11
CA GLU A 339 -10.15 0.24 21.63
C GLU A 339 -9.60 1.59 21.14
N GLU A 340 -8.47 2.06 21.67
CA GLU A 340 -7.86 3.33 21.26
C GLU A 340 -7.42 3.27 19.80
N VAL A 341 -6.69 2.22 19.43
CA VAL A 341 -6.29 1.93 18.05
C VAL A 341 -7.51 1.70 17.16
N GLY A 342 -8.53 1.02 17.68
CA GLY A 342 -9.81 0.83 16.97
C GLY A 342 -10.53 2.15 16.68
N LYS A 343 -10.58 3.08 17.64
CA LYS A 343 -11.18 4.42 17.48
C LYS A 343 -10.37 5.25 16.49
N ARG A 344 -9.03 5.23 16.59
CA ARG A 344 -8.16 5.94 15.64
C ARG A 344 -8.35 5.42 14.21
N LEU A 345 -8.58 4.13 14.03
CA LEU A 345 -8.91 3.56 12.72
C LEU A 345 -10.24 4.13 12.17
N LEU A 346 -11.27 4.27 13.01
CA LEU A 346 -12.54 4.89 12.61
C LEU A 346 -12.40 6.38 12.28
N GLU A 347 -11.52 7.10 12.99
CA GLU A 347 -11.22 8.51 12.73
C GLU A 347 -10.65 8.72 11.33
N GLU A 348 -9.69 7.88 10.89
CA GLU A 348 -9.13 7.95 9.53
C GLU A 348 -10.18 7.63 8.46
N MET A 349 -11.09 6.69 8.73
CA MET A 349 -12.20 6.37 7.82
C MET A 349 -13.17 7.54 7.70
N ALA A 350 -13.54 8.16 8.83
CA ALA A 350 -14.43 9.31 8.85
C ALA A 350 -13.79 10.54 8.18
N TRP A 351 -12.49 10.76 8.38
CA TRP A 351 -11.74 11.81 7.71
C TRP A 351 -11.79 11.64 6.18
N TYR A 352 -11.58 10.42 5.69
CA TYR A 352 -11.60 10.13 4.26
C TYR A 352 -13.02 10.22 3.66
N ASP A 353 -14.05 9.75 4.38
CA ASP A 353 -15.44 9.89 3.97
C ASP A 353 -15.82 11.38 3.83
N ASN A 354 -15.42 12.22 4.80
CA ASN A 354 -15.62 13.67 4.74
C ASN A 354 -14.86 14.31 3.57
N TYR A 355 -13.64 13.85 3.28
CA TYR A 355 -12.88 14.31 2.12
C TYR A 355 -13.62 14.03 0.79
N LEU A 356 -14.22 12.85 0.64
CA LEU A 356 -15.03 12.51 -0.54
C LEU A 356 -16.30 13.36 -0.64
N ASP A 357 -17.00 13.58 0.49
CA ASP A 357 -18.21 14.40 0.53
C ASP A 357 -17.94 15.87 0.15
N MET A 358 -16.83 16.45 0.65
CA MET A 358 -16.38 17.77 0.22
C MET A 358 -16.10 17.84 -1.30
N GLY A 359 -15.66 16.72 -1.88
CA GLY A 359 -15.48 16.54 -3.32
C GLY A 359 -16.77 16.23 -4.09
N LYS A 360 -17.92 16.11 -3.42
CA LYS A 360 -19.23 15.69 -3.98
C LYS A 360 -19.19 14.34 -4.68
N THR A 361 -18.41 13.40 -4.14
CA THR A 361 -18.29 12.03 -4.63
C THR A 361 -18.49 11.04 -3.48
N ASP A 362 -18.70 9.77 -3.82
CA ASP A 362 -18.72 8.67 -2.85
C ASP A 362 -17.75 7.55 -3.25
N ARG A 363 -17.78 6.47 -2.46
CA ARG A 363 -16.93 5.28 -2.63
C ARG A 363 -17.44 4.27 -3.66
N SER A 364 -18.68 4.42 -4.17
CA SER A 364 -19.31 3.45 -5.07
C SER A 364 -18.59 3.31 -6.40
N ALA A 365 -17.84 4.35 -6.80
CA ALA A 365 -17.02 4.38 -8.00
C ALA A 365 -15.67 3.62 -7.88
N ASN A 366 -15.33 3.06 -6.70
CA ASN A 366 -14.05 2.38 -6.49
C ASN A 366 -13.83 1.15 -7.41
N PRO A 367 -14.82 0.29 -7.71
CA PRO A 367 -14.65 -0.78 -8.69
C PRO A 367 -14.69 -0.18 -10.08
N SER A 368 -13.53 -0.16 -10.74
CA SER A 368 -13.43 0.28 -12.13
C SER A 368 -14.19 -0.67 -13.07
N PRO A 369 -14.56 -0.22 -14.29
CA PRO A 369 -15.16 -1.10 -15.30
C PRO A 369 -14.32 -2.36 -15.60
N GLY A 370 -12.98 -2.25 -15.50
CA GLY A 370 -12.07 -3.38 -15.64
C GLY A 370 -12.21 -4.41 -14.51
N ASN A 371 -12.42 -3.96 -13.27
CA ASN A 371 -12.62 -4.85 -12.11
C ASN A 371 -13.92 -5.64 -12.26
N LYS A 372 -15.01 -4.96 -12.66
CA LYS A 372 -16.33 -5.56 -12.88
C LYS A 372 -16.30 -6.60 -13.99
N LYS A 373 -15.69 -6.25 -15.13
CA LYS A 373 -15.46 -7.21 -16.23
C LYS A 373 -14.60 -8.40 -15.79
N GLY A 374 -13.64 -8.14 -14.90
CA GLY A 374 -12.77 -9.15 -14.29
C GLY A 374 -13.43 -10.02 -13.22
N GLY A 375 -14.72 -9.84 -12.90
CA GLY A 375 -15.49 -10.72 -12.02
C GLY A 375 -15.68 -10.25 -10.58
N LEU A 376 -15.21 -9.04 -10.24
CA LEU A 376 -15.52 -8.39 -8.96
C LEU A 376 -16.91 -7.74 -9.08
N ALA A 377 -17.89 -8.29 -8.36
CA ALA A 377 -19.27 -7.83 -8.44
C ALA A 377 -19.47 -6.49 -7.74
N ASN A 378 -18.78 -6.25 -6.62
CA ASN A 378 -19.04 -5.05 -5.83
C ASN A 378 -17.87 -4.60 -4.93
N VAL A 379 -18.06 -3.44 -4.29
CA VAL A 379 -17.09 -2.78 -3.40
C VAL A 379 -16.75 -3.58 -2.14
N VAL A 380 -17.72 -4.29 -1.55
CA VAL A 380 -17.52 -5.11 -0.35
C VAL A 380 -16.62 -6.29 -0.68
N GLU A 381 -16.92 -7.00 -1.77
CA GLU A 381 -16.11 -8.12 -2.26
C GLU A 381 -14.67 -7.69 -2.59
N LYS A 382 -14.51 -6.52 -3.24
CA LYS A 382 -13.18 -5.95 -3.51
C LYS A 382 -12.44 -5.66 -2.20
N ALA A 383 -13.12 -5.05 -1.23
CA ALA A 383 -12.52 -4.71 0.06
C ALA A 383 -12.11 -5.93 0.88
N LEU A 384 -12.90 -7.00 0.89
CA LEU A 384 -12.55 -8.27 1.53
C LEU A 384 -11.27 -8.87 0.93
N GLY A 385 -11.17 -8.87 -0.41
CA GLY A 385 -9.94 -9.29 -1.09
C GLY A 385 -8.75 -8.38 -0.75
N SER A 386 -8.96 -7.07 -0.64
CA SER A 386 -7.92 -6.09 -0.29
C SER A 386 -7.47 -6.17 1.16
N ILE A 387 -8.30 -6.57 2.12
CA ILE A 387 -7.81 -6.73 3.50
C ILE A 387 -7.04 -8.04 3.70
N ALA A 388 -7.11 -9.00 2.78
CA ALA A 388 -6.37 -10.26 2.89
C ALA A 388 -4.84 -10.06 2.99
N LYS A 389 -4.30 -8.99 2.40
CA LYS A 389 -2.88 -8.59 2.53
C LYS A 389 -2.48 -8.17 3.94
N SER A 390 -3.44 -7.85 4.82
CA SER A 390 -3.16 -7.54 6.23
C SER A 390 -2.87 -8.78 7.09
N GLY A 391 -2.96 -9.99 6.52
CA GLY A 391 -2.74 -11.24 7.25
C GLY A 391 -3.75 -11.43 8.39
N LYS A 392 -3.33 -12.12 9.45
CA LYS A 392 -4.14 -12.40 10.64
C LYS A 392 -3.60 -11.76 11.92
N SER A 393 -2.45 -11.08 11.88
CA SER A 393 -1.89 -10.37 13.04
C SER A 393 -2.77 -9.22 13.55
N ALA A 394 -2.57 -8.82 14.80
CA ALA A 394 -3.25 -7.69 15.41
C ALA A 394 -2.77 -6.36 14.81
N ILE A 395 -3.66 -5.37 14.72
CA ILE A 395 -3.32 -4.01 14.27
C ILE A 395 -2.85 -3.24 15.51
N ALA A 396 -1.55 -2.91 15.54
CA ALA A 396 -0.91 -2.27 16.69
C ALA A 396 -1.01 -0.74 16.68
N GLU A 397 -1.11 -0.12 15.50
CA GLU A 397 -1.09 1.33 15.33
C GLU A 397 -1.85 1.74 14.06
N VAL A 398 -2.31 2.99 14.02
CA VAL A 398 -2.93 3.63 12.85
C VAL A 398 -2.26 4.97 12.61
N LEU A 399 -1.80 5.18 11.38
CA LEU A 399 -1.12 6.40 10.95
C LEU A 399 -2.04 7.24 10.07
N SER A 400 -2.00 8.55 10.27
CA SER A 400 -2.60 9.52 9.34
C SER A 400 -1.70 9.71 8.11
N PRO A 401 -2.16 10.40 7.04
CA PRO A 401 -1.34 10.60 5.84
C PRO A 401 -0.06 11.41 6.08
N GLY A 402 1.08 10.86 5.65
CA GLY A 402 2.42 11.43 5.85
C GLY A 402 2.93 11.24 7.24
#